data_AF-A0A1G9ITH5-F1
#
_entry.id   AF-A0A1G9ITH5-F1
#
_cell.length_a   1.000
_cell.length_b   1.000
_cell.length_c   1.000
_cell.angle_alpha   90.00
_cell.angle_beta   90.00
_cell.angle_gamma   90.00
#
_symmetry.space_group_name_H-M   'P 1'
#
loop_
_entity.id
_entity.type
_entity.pdbx_description
1 polymer ?
#
loop_
_entity_poly.entity_id
_entity_poly.type
_entity_poly.pdbx_seq_one_letter_code
_entity_poly.pdbx_strand_id
1 'polypeptide(L)'
;MIIKRETKPLLHRQKCSACDYYTLYRVIPAGEKATDTCTHCGHQVTLAWDNEIRATIKNTEKILTDLEEIYPEIKDLKEPGDHIRLD
;
A
#
# COMPACT_ATOMS: atom_id res chain seq x y z
N MET A 1 25.76 -7.72 -17.70
CA MET A 1 25.16 -8.33 -16.50
C MET A 1 24.16 -7.34 -15.93
N ILE A 2 22.86 -7.59 -16.08
CA ILE A 2 21.83 -6.74 -15.47
C ILE A 2 21.78 -7.13 -14.00
N ILE A 3 22.31 -6.26 -13.13
CA ILE A 3 22.19 -6.39 -11.69
C ILE A 3 20.70 -6.21 -11.39
N LYS A 4 19.94 -7.30 -11.35
CA LYS A 4 18.57 -7.30 -10.81
C LYS A 4 18.71 -6.93 -9.33
N ARG A 5 18.62 -5.63 -9.03
CA ARG A 5 18.44 -5.16 -7.66
C ARG A 5 17.13 -5.78 -7.19
N GLU A 6 17.21 -6.87 -6.43
CA GLU A 6 16.08 -7.43 -5.71
C GLU A 6 15.55 -6.34 -4.79
N THR A 7 14.54 -5.62 -5.28
CA THR A 7 13.92 -4.54 -4.53
C THR A 7 12.89 -5.23 -3.65
N LYS A 8 13.15 -5.24 -2.35
CA LYS A 8 12.27 -5.91 -1.39
C LYS A 8 10.85 -5.36 -1.53
N PRO A 9 9.81 -6.23 -1.47
CA PRO A 9 8.45 -5.77 -1.47
C PRO A 9 8.21 -4.84 -0.27
N LEU A 10 7.46 -3.77 -0.49
CA LEU A 10 7.06 -2.83 0.53
C LEU A 10 5.58 -3.05 0.85
N LEU A 11 5.24 -3.03 2.13
CA LEU A 11 3.86 -2.98 2.58
C LEU A 11 3.51 -1.56 2.99
N HIS A 12 2.34 -1.09 2.59
CA HIS A 12 1.76 0.16 3.07
C HIS A 12 0.24 0.03 3.12
N ARG A 13 -0.41 0.84 3.95
CA ARG A 13 -1.85 0.90 4.08
C ARG A 13 -2.41 1.87 3.06
N GLN A 14 -3.58 1.55 2.54
CA GLN A 14 -4.31 2.40 1.60
C GLN A 14 -5.78 1.98 1.55
N LYS A 15 -6.67 2.92 1.20
CA LYS A 15 -8.03 2.60 0.79
C LYS A 15 -8.03 2.01 -0.62
N CYS A 16 -8.51 0.78 -0.76
CA CYS A 16 -8.63 0.11 -2.05
C CYS A 16 -9.77 0.71 -2.88
N SER A 17 -9.47 1.18 -4.10
CA SER A 17 -10.49 1.71 -5.02
C SER A 17 -11.43 0.63 -5.58
N ALA A 18 -11.06 -0.65 -5.50
CA ALA A 18 -11.84 -1.75 -6.08
C ALA A 18 -12.81 -2.39 -5.08
N CYS A 19 -12.39 -2.60 -3.82
CA CYS A 19 -13.24 -3.20 -2.79
C CYS A 19 -13.71 -2.20 -1.72
N ASP A 20 -13.23 -0.96 -1.75
CA ASP A 20 -13.57 0.14 -0.83
C ASP A 20 -13.12 -0.07 0.64
N TYR A 21 -12.35 -1.12 0.92
CA TYR A 21 -11.74 -1.36 2.23
C TYR A 21 -10.41 -0.63 2.38
N TYR A 22 -10.15 -0.13 3.59
CA TYR A 22 -8.79 0.20 4.02
C TYR A 22 -8.07 -1.11 4.34
N THR A 23 -6.90 -1.31 3.74
CA THR A 23 -6.17 -2.57 3.77
C THR A 23 -4.70 -2.32 3.56
N LEU A 24 -3.87 -3.33 3.81
CA LEU A 24 -2.50 -3.33 3.34
C LEU A 24 -2.43 -3.61 1.83
N TYR A 25 -1.52 -2.91 1.19
CA TYR A 25 -1.10 -3.05 -0.19
C TYR A 25 0.35 -3.52 -0.21
N ARG A 26 0.67 -4.37 -1.18
CA ARG A 26 2.01 -4.91 -1.42
C ARG A 26 2.54 -4.36 -2.73
N VAL A 27 3.53 -3.49 -2.62
CA VAL A 27 4.28 -2.96 -3.75
C VAL A 27 5.47 -3.86 -4.04
N ILE A 28 5.54 -4.35 -5.28
CA ILE A 28 6.66 -5.11 -5.82
C ILE A 28 7.31 -4.30 -6.95
N PRO A 29 8.49 -3.72 -6.72
CA PRO A 29 9.20 -2.98 -7.76
C PRO A 29 9.83 -3.90 -8.80
N ALA A 30 9.70 -3.53 -10.07
CA ALA A 30 10.22 -4.23 -11.24
C ALA A 30 10.82 -3.22 -12.23
N GLY A 31 12.06 -2.79 -11.96
CA GLY A 31 12.74 -1.80 -12.78
C GLY A 31 12.17 -0.40 -12.57
N GLU A 32 11.66 0.22 -13.64
CA GLU A 32 11.05 1.57 -13.63
C GLU A 32 9.57 1.58 -13.24
N LYS A 33 9.00 0.41 -12.98
CA LYS A 33 7.60 0.24 -12.60
C LYS A 33 7.48 -0.54 -11.31
N ALA A 34 6.37 -0.39 -10.64
CA ALA A 34 5.98 -1.16 -9.47
C ALA A 34 4.58 -1.74 -9.69
N THR A 35 4.37 -2.97 -9.27
CA THR A 35 3.03 -3.55 -9.17
C THR A 35 2.58 -3.42 -7.73
N ASP A 36 1.52 -2.65 -7.53
CA ASP A 36 0.92 -2.45 -6.22
C ASP A 36 -0.35 -3.27 -6.10
N THR A 37 -0.42 -4.13 -5.10
CA THR A 37 -1.45 -5.16 -4.98
C THR A 37 -2.18 -5.06 -3.65
N CYS A 38 -3.50 -4.86 -3.71
CA CYS A 38 -4.37 -4.96 -2.56
C CYS A 38 -4.26 -6.36 -1.96
N THR A 39 -3.84 -6.47 -0.69
CA THR A 39 -3.66 -7.78 -0.04
C THR A 39 -4.98 -8.43 0.36
N HIS A 40 -6.08 -7.67 0.37
CA HIS A 40 -7.42 -8.18 0.66
C HIS A 40 -8.11 -8.77 -0.58
N CYS A 41 -8.29 -7.98 -1.65
CA CYS A 41 -9.05 -8.40 -2.84
C CYS A 41 -8.18 -8.78 -4.06
N GLY A 42 -6.86 -8.58 -3.97
CA GLY A 42 -5.93 -8.90 -5.06
C GLY A 42 -5.96 -7.90 -6.23
N HIS A 43 -6.66 -6.77 -6.11
CA HIS A 43 -6.64 -5.73 -7.12
C HIS A 43 -5.22 -5.18 -7.32
N GLN A 44 -4.79 -5.10 -8.58
CA GLN A 44 -3.44 -4.68 -8.93
C GLN A 44 -3.45 -3.37 -9.70
N VAL A 45 -2.54 -2.47 -9.34
CA VAL A 45 -2.29 -1.21 -10.04
C VAL A 45 -0.81 -1.17 -10.42
N THR A 46 -0.52 -0.79 -11.66
CA THR A 46 0.86 -0.55 -12.08
C THR A 46 1.20 0.93 -11.91
N LEU A 47 2.30 1.20 -11.22
CA LEU A 47 2.75 2.53 -10.87
C LEU A 47 4.16 2.75 -11.44
N ALA A 48 4.54 4.01 -11.68
CA ALA A 48 5.95 4.34 -11.89
C ALA A 48 6.72 4.15 -10.57
N TRP A 49 7.91 3.57 -10.64
CA TRP A 49 8.75 3.33 -9.46
C TRP A 49 9.89 4.35 -9.39
N ASP A 50 9.56 5.53 -8.89
CA ASP A 50 10.46 6.67 -8.74
C ASP A 50 10.47 7.20 -7.28
N ASN A 51 11.06 8.38 -7.06
CA ASN A 51 11.12 8.96 -5.71
C ASN A 51 9.78 9.56 -5.26
N GLU A 52 8.94 10.02 -6.18
CA GLU A 52 7.62 10.57 -5.89
C GLU A 52 6.69 9.49 -5.35
N ILE A 53 6.71 8.27 -5.89
CA ILE A 53 5.81 7.22 -5.36
C ILE A 53 6.13 6.86 -3.90
N ARG A 54 7.41 6.91 -3.51
CA ARG A 54 7.81 6.72 -2.11
C ARG A 54 7.30 7.85 -1.21
N ALA A 55 7.31 9.09 -1.71
CA ALA A 55 6.76 10.23 -1.00
C ALA A 55 5.24 10.12 -0.88
N THR A 56 4.54 9.69 -1.93
CA THR A 56 3.10 9.43 -1.92
C THR A 56 2.73 8.39 -0.88
N ILE A 57 3.41 7.23 -0.87
CA ILE A 57 3.18 6.17 0.13
C ILE A 57 3.34 6.72 1.55
N LYS A 58 4.41 7.48 1.80
CA LYS A 58 4.65 8.09 3.12
C LYS A 58 3.56 9.10 3.50
N ASN A 59 3.07 9.89 2.55
CA ASN A 59 1.99 10.85 2.80
C ASN A 59 0.67 10.14 3.08
N THR A 60 0.35 9.07 2.36
CA THR A 60 -0.83 8.24 2.62
C THR A 60 -0.76 7.61 3.99
N GLU A 61 0.39 7.06 4.39
CA GLU A 61 0.61 6.54 5.74
C GLU A 61 0.33 7.61 6.80
N LYS A 62 0.84 8.83 6.60
CA LYS A 62 0.59 9.93 7.53
C LYS A 62 -0.90 10.23 7.68
N ILE A 63 -1.63 10.34 6.56
CA ILE A 63 -3.09 10.58 6.56
C ILE A 63 -3.83 9.46 7.32
N LEU A 64 -3.41 8.20 7.12
CA LEU A 64 -4.01 7.08 7.82
C LEU A 64 -3.70 7.09 9.32
N THR A 65 -2.49 7.47 9.70
CA THR A 65 -2.14 7.69 11.11
C THR A 65 -2.96 8.81 11.74
N ASP A 66 -3.21 9.92 11.04
CA ASP A 66 -4.09 10.98 11.53
C ASP A 66 -5.55 10.47 11.66
N LEU A 67 -6.00 9.62 10.73
CA LEU A 67 -7.33 8.97 10.80
C LEU A 67 -7.46 7.99 11.97
N GLU A 68 -6.37 7.41 12.48
CA GLU A 68 -6.39 6.52 13.65
C GLU A 68 -6.87 7.20 14.93
N GLU A 69 -6.84 8.54 15.01
CA GLU A 69 -7.40 9.29 16.14
C GLU A 69 -8.94 9.20 16.18
N ILE A 70 -9.56 9.06 15.01
CA ILE A 70 -11.02 8.99 14.85
C ILE A 70 -11.46 7.52 14.75
N TYR A 71 -10.71 6.71 14.00
CA TYR A 71 -11.00 5.31 13.71
C TYR A 71 -9.84 4.43 14.20
N PRO A 72 -9.81 4.06 15.50
CA PRO A 72 -8.70 3.32 16.08
C PRO A 72 -8.48 1.94 15.45
N GLU A 73 -9.48 1.35 14.79
CA GLU A 73 -9.40 0.09 14.05
C GLU A 73 -8.38 0.14 12.89
N ILE A 74 -8.01 1.32 12.38
CA ILE A 74 -6.95 1.48 11.37
C ILE A 74 -5.61 0.97 11.91
N LYS A 75 -5.40 0.97 13.22
CA LYS A 75 -4.18 0.46 13.88
C LYS A 75 -4.03 -1.05 13.72
N ASP A 76 -5.12 -1.76 13.49
CA ASP A 76 -5.13 -3.22 13.41
C ASP A 76 -4.73 -3.72 12.01
N LEU A 77 -4.56 -2.83 11.02
CA LEU A 77 -4.03 -3.17 9.70
C LEU A 77 -2.51 -3.41 9.75
N LYS A 78 -2.09 -4.63 10.14
CA LYS A 78 -0.66 -4.97 10.35
C LYS A 78 -0.16 -6.08 9.45
N GLU A 79 -1.04 -7.00 9.06
CA GLU A 79 -0.73 -8.19 8.30
C GLU A 79 -1.43 -8.21 6.93
N PRO A 80 -0.79 -8.76 5.88
CA PRO A 80 -1.43 -8.92 4.58
C PRO A 80 -2.77 -9.66 4.69
N GLY A 81 -3.83 -9.07 4.15
CA GLY A 81 -5.20 -9.59 4.25
C GLY A 81 -6.06 -8.84 5.26
N ASP A 82 -5.46 -8.11 6.20
CA ASP A 82 -6.19 -7.23 7.11
C ASP A 82 -6.94 -6.15 6.33
N HIS A 83 -8.21 -5.97 6.67
CA HIS A 83 -9.09 -5.03 6.01
C HIS A 83 -10.14 -4.50 6.98
N ILE A 84 -10.44 -3.22 6.86
CA ILE A 84 -11.50 -2.54 7.59
C ILE A 84 -12.30 -1.68 6.62
N ARG A 85 -13.60 -1.61 6.86
CA ARG A 85 -14.47 -0.67 6.16
C ARG A 85 -14.94 0.34 7.18
N LEU A 86 -14.55 1.58 6.94
CA LEU A 86 -15.05 2.72 7.70
C LEU A 86 -16.37 3.12 7.03
N ASP A 87 -17.45 3.18 7.80
CA ASP A 87 -18.79 3.57 7.33
C ASP A 87 -18.90 5.10 7.19
#